data_AF-A0A2S7U176-F1
#
_entry.id   AF-A0A2S7U176-F1
#
_cell.length_a   1.000
_cell.length_b   1.000
_cell.length_c   1.000
_cell.angle_alpha   90.00
_cell.angle_beta   90.00
_cell.angle_gamma   90.00
#
_symmetry.space_group_name_H-M   'P 1'
#
loop_
_entity.id
_entity.type
_entity.pdbx_description
1 polymer ?
#
loop_
_entity_poly.entity_id
_entity_poly.type
_entity_poly.pdbx_seq_one_letter_code
_entity_poly.pdbx_strand_id
1 'polypeptide(L)' 'MTGSIAIALAALGAALGIGLVGFKATEATGRNPGAAGPILTLAIILAALCEGIFILTLFLS' A
#
# COMPACT_ATOMS: atom_id res chain seq x y z
N MET A 1 14.66 14.34 -17.79
CA MET A 1 13.46 15.02 -17.27
C MET A 1 12.27 14.06 -17.08
N THR A 2 12.30 12.85 -17.65
CA THR A 2 11.20 11.86 -17.60
C THR A 2 11.11 11.06 -16.30
N GLY A 3 12.24 10.71 -15.67
CA GLY A 3 12.26 9.88 -14.45
C GLY A 3 11.55 10.51 -13.24
N SER A 4 11.68 11.82 -13.03
CA SER A 4 11.06 12.51 -11.88
C SER A 4 9.53 12.47 -11.90
N ILE A 5 8.90 12.49 -13.08
CA ILE A 5 7.43 12.41 -13.22
C ILE A 5 6.96 10.97 -12.96
N ALA A 6 7.69 9.97 -13.47
CA ALA A 6 7.38 8.56 -13.22
C ALA A 6 7.44 8.21 -11.73
N ILE A 7 8.50 8.67 -11.05
CA ILE A 7 8.66 8.48 -9.59
C ILE A 7 7.54 9.18 -8.82
N ALA A 8 7.18 10.42 -9.19
CA ALA A 8 6.11 11.15 -8.51
C ALA A 8 4.74 10.47 -8.66
N LEU A 9 4.42 9.96 -9.85
CA LEU A 9 3.19 9.22 -10.09
C LEU A 9 3.16 7.88 -9.35
N ALA A 10 4.29 7.16 -9.31
CA ALA A 10 4.40 5.92 -8.54
C ALA A 10 4.28 6.17 -7.04
N ALA A 11 4.91 7.23 -6.51
CA ALA A 11 4.80 7.62 -5.11
C ALA A 11 3.34 7.95 -4.74
N LEU A 12 2.64 8.69 -5.61
CA LEU A 12 1.23 9.01 -5.41
C LEU A 12 0.35 7.75 -5.41
N GLY A 13 0.57 6.85 -6.38
CA GLY A 13 -0.15 5.58 -6.47
C GLY A 13 0.07 4.68 -5.25
N ALA A 14 1.31 4.58 -4.77
CA ALA A 14 1.67 3.80 -3.60
C ALA A 14 1.05 4.38 -2.32
N ALA A 15 1.12 5.71 -2.13
CA ALA A 15 0.53 6.38 -0.98
C ALA A 15 -0.99 6.16 -0.91
N LEU A 16 -1.69 6.26 -2.05
CA LEU A 16 -3.12 6.01 -2.12
C LEU A 16 -3.45 4.53 -1.88
N GLY A 17 -2.70 3.60 -2.48
CA GLY A 17 -2.90 2.16 -2.30
C GLY A 17 -2.75 1.73 -0.85
N ILE A 18 -1.63 2.11 -0.22
CA ILE A 18 -1.35 1.80 1.19
C ILE A 18 -2.36 2.49 2.11
N GLY A 19 -2.71 3.75 1.84
CA GLY A 19 -3.72 4.48 2.59
C GLY A 19 -5.09 3.79 2.59
N LEU A 20 -5.54 3.28 1.44
CA LEU A 20 -6.79 2.53 1.31
C LEU A 20 -6.74 1.18 2.02
N VAL A 21 -5.62 0.45 1.92
CA VAL A 21 -5.41 -0.80 2.66
C VAL A 21 -5.52 -0.56 4.16
N GLY A 22 -4.82 0.46 4.69
CA GLY A 22 -4.87 0.82 6.10
C GLY A 22 -6.28 1.22 6.56
N PHE A 23 -6.97 2.04 5.77
CA PHE A 23 -8.35 2.45 6.05
C PHE A 23 -9.30 1.25 6.15
N LYS A 24 -9.24 0.33 5.17
CA LYS A 24 -10.13 -0.85 5.17
C LYS A 24 -9.74 -1.87 6.23
N ALA A 25 -8.46 -2.02 6.54
CA ALA A 25 -8.00 -2.86 7.63
C ALA A 25 -8.53 -2.35 8.99
N THR A 26 -8.42 -1.05 9.26
CA THR A 26 -8.95 -0.45 10.50
C THR A 26 -10.47 -0.54 10.58
N GLU A 27 -11.21 -0.28 9.49
CA GLU A 27 -12.67 -0.45 9.43
C GLU A 27 -13.08 -1.91 9.73
N ALA A 28 -12.39 -2.88 9.10
CA ALA A 28 -12.66 -4.30 9.29
C ALA A 28 -12.33 -4.78 10.71
N THR A 29 -11.21 -4.34 11.28
CA THR A 29 -10.83 -4.66 12.66
C THR A 29 -11.82 -4.05 13.66
N GLY A 30 -12.28 -2.82 13.44
CA GLY A 30 -13.29 -2.19 14.30
C GLY A 30 -14.63 -2.93 14.26
N ARG A 31 -15.03 -3.46 13.10
CA ARG A 31 -16.26 -4.28 12.96
C ARG A 31 -16.13 -5.69 13.52
N ASN A 32 -14.95 -6.28 13.44
CA ASN A 32 -14.69 -7.62 13.96
C ASN A 32 -13.33 -7.70 14.69
N PRO A 33 -13.27 -7.28 15.96
CA PRO A 33 -12.02 -7.22 16.72
C PRO A 33 -11.34 -8.59 16.88
N GLY A 34 -12.11 -9.69 16.90
CA GLY A 34 -11.58 -11.05 17.00
C GLY A 34 -10.75 -11.50 15.78
N ALA A 35 -10.88 -10.81 14.64
CA ALA A 35 -10.11 -11.07 13.42
C ALA A 35 -8.92 -10.12 13.21
N ALA A 36 -8.53 -9.33 14.22
CA ALA A 36 -7.45 -8.34 14.10
C ALA A 36 -6.12 -8.94 13.58
N GLY A 37 -5.73 -10.11 14.09
CA GLY A 37 -4.51 -10.79 13.65
C GLY A 37 -4.51 -11.14 12.16
N PRO A 38 -5.49 -11.92 11.66
CA PRO A 38 -5.64 -12.21 10.23
C PRO A 38 -5.73 -10.95 9.34
N ILE A 39 -6.44 -9.91 9.78
CA ILE A 39 -6.56 -8.65 9.04
C ILE A 39 -5.21 -7.94 8.95
N LEU A 40 -4.45 -7.87 10.05
CA LEU A 40 -3.11 -7.29 10.07
C LEU A 40 -2.17 -8.02 9.11
N THR A 41 -2.18 -9.35 9.12
CA THR A 41 -1.37 -10.17 8.20
C THR A 41 -1.70 -9.85 6.74
N LEU A 42 -2.99 -9.82 6.39
CA LEU A 42 -3.41 -9.47 5.02
C LEU A 42 -3.02 -8.04 4.65
N ALA A 43 -3.19 -7.08 5.56
CA ALA A 43 -2.87 -5.67 5.35
C ALA A 43 -1.37 -5.47 5.06
N ILE A 44 -0.48 -6.16 5.79
CA ILE A 44 0.97 -6.08 5.56
C ILE A 44 1.35 -6.67 4.20
N ILE A 45 0.74 -7.79 3.79
CA ILE A 45 1.00 -8.39 2.47
C ILE A 45 0.58 -7.44 1.34
N LEU A 46 -0.61 -6.82 1.46
CA LEU A 46 -1.11 -5.88 0.46
C LEU A 46 -0.31 -4.57 0.43
N ALA A 47 0.12 -4.08 1.59
CA ALA A 47 1.00 -2.92 1.68
C ALA A 47 2.36 -3.21 1.02
N ALA A 48 2.95 -4.38 1.28
CA ALA A 48 4.19 -4.81 0.66
C ALA A 48 4.07 -4.96 -0.87
N LEU A 49 2.92 -5.43 -1.37
CA LEU A 49 2.66 -5.48 -2.81
C LEU A 49 2.60 -4.08 -3.44
N CYS A 50 1.99 -3.12 -2.75
CA CYS A 50 1.96 -1.72 -3.20
C CYS A 50 3.37 -1.10 -3.22
N GLU A 51 4.17 -1.31 -2.16
CA GLU A 51 5.55 -0.84 -2.12
C GLU A 51 6.44 -1.52 -3.16
N GLY A 52 6.23 -2.81 -3.45
CA GLY A 52 6.98 -3.53 -4.48
C GLY A 52 6.87 -2.85 -5.85
N ILE A 53 5.68 -2.37 -6.23
CA ILE A 53 5.47 -1.64 -7.49
C ILE A 53 6.21 -0.29 -7.49
N PHE A 54 6.21 0.41 -6.35
CA PHE A 54 6.95 1.66 -6.20
C PHE A 54 8.46 1.45 -6.36
N ILE A 55 9.01 0.42 -5.70
CA ILE A 55 10.41 0.06 -5.79
C ILE A 55 10.79 -0.28 -7.24
N LEU A 56 9.99 -1.09 -7.94
CA LEU A 56 10.23 -1.39 -9.36
C LEU A 56 10.27 -0.12 -10.23
N THR A 57 9.41 0.86 -9.94
CA THR A 57 9.41 2.13 -10.68
C THR A 57 10.68 2.94 -10.40
N LEU A 58 11.14 3.02 -9.15
CA LEU A 58 12.40 3.68 -8.80
C LEU A 58 13.62 3.06 -9.48
N PHE A 59 13.64 1.74 -9.67
CA PHE A 59 14.75 1.05 -10.32
C PHE A 59 14.76 1.22 -11.85
N LEU A 60 13.60 1.42 -12.47
CA LEU A 60 13.45 1.51 -13.94
C LEU A 60 13.44 2.97 -14.46
N SER A 61 13.29 3.96 -13.56
CA SER A 61 13.12 5.38 -13.87
C SER A 61 14.40 6.19 -14.07
#